data_AF-A0A7W5BDI9-F1
#
_entry.id   AF-A0A7W5BDI9-F1
#
_cell.length_a   1.000
_cell.length_b   1.000
_cell.length_c   1.000
_cell.angle_alpha   90.00
_cell.angle_beta   90.00
_cell.angle_gamma   90.00
#
_symmetry.space_group_name_H-M   'P 1'
#
loop_
_entity.id
_entity.type
_entity.pdbx_description
1 polymer ?
#
loop_
_entity_poly.entity_id
_entity_poly.type
_entity_poly.pdbx_seq_one_letter_code
_entity_poly.pdbx_strand_id
1 'polypeptide(L)'
;MMPESIKAALLSGLIFPGLGQLVFLKRRARGCLFLLPTVASTVYLLYAISFSADNLLQQLNTGHMLSAQMIASAVSKSSTGGPLATMAFLLLPLAWIGSILDALLFGEDHRLDPKKS
;
A
#
# COMPACT_ATOMS: atom_id res chain seq x y z
N MET A 1 -0.42 -24.68 17.24
CA MET A 1 0.35 -23.43 17.08
C MET A 1 0.22 -22.98 15.62
N MET A 2 -0.10 -21.72 15.34
CA MET A 2 -0.31 -21.24 13.95
C MET A 2 1.00 -21.26 13.14
N PRO A 3 0.98 -21.65 11.85
CA PRO A 3 2.17 -21.64 11.01
C PRO A 3 2.64 -20.22 10.72
N GLU A 4 3.96 -20.06 10.55
CA GLU A 4 4.59 -18.76 10.30
C GLU A 4 4.12 -18.12 8.98
N SER A 5 3.75 -18.91 7.98
CA SER A 5 3.11 -18.45 6.73
C SER A 5 1.79 -17.72 6.98
N ILE A 6 0.92 -18.27 7.84
CA ILE A 6 -0.36 -17.64 8.20
C ILE A 6 -0.11 -16.38 9.02
N LYS A 7 0.81 -16.39 10.00
CA LYS A 7 1.16 -15.18 10.76
C LYS A 7 1.69 -14.08 9.85
N ALA A 8 2.55 -14.44 8.89
CA ALA A 8 3.08 -13.52 7.89
C ALA A 8 1.97 -12.96 7.00
N ALA A 9 1.08 -13.81 6.49
CA ALA A 9 -0.04 -13.37 5.66
C ALA A 9 -0.98 -12.42 6.42
N LEU A 10 -1.29 -12.72 7.68
CA LEU A 10 -2.09 -11.85 8.55
C LEU A 10 -1.39 -10.50 8.79
N LEU A 11 -0.10 -10.49 9.12
CA LEU A 11 0.61 -9.24 9.36
C LEU A 11 0.70 -8.39 8.09
N SER A 12 1.02 -9.00 6.95
CA SER A 12 1.08 -8.31 5.66
C SER A 12 -0.30 -7.82 5.21
N GLY A 13 -1.36 -8.59 5.48
CA GLY A 13 -2.73 -8.27 5.11
C GLY A 13 -3.39 -7.22 6.00
N LEU A 14 -3.10 -7.20 7.29
CA LEU A 14 -3.79 -6.32 8.26
C LEU A 14 -3.03 -5.02 8.54
N ILE A 15 -1.69 -5.05 8.50
CA ILE A 15 -0.86 -3.91 8.91
C ILE A 15 -0.23 -3.24 7.70
N PHE A 16 0.65 -3.94 6.98
CA PHE A 16 1.32 -3.36 5.82
C PHE A 16 1.94 -4.44 4.91
N PRO A 17 1.81 -4.31 3.59
CA PRO A 17 2.36 -5.27 2.63
C PRO A 17 3.86 -5.54 2.85
N GLY A 18 4.24 -6.81 2.92
CA GLY A 18 5.63 -7.24 3.06
C GLY A 18 6.17 -7.28 4.49
N LEU A 19 5.46 -6.77 5.50
CA LEU A 19 5.91 -6.85 6.90
C LEU A 19 5.97 -8.28 7.42
N GLY A 20 5.02 -9.12 7.06
CA GLY A 20 5.01 -10.55 7.43
C GLY A 20 6.26 -11.29 6.94
N GLN A 21 6.71 -10.96 5.73
CA GLN A 21 7.93 -11.49 5.15
C GLN A 21 9.17 -11.09 5.94
N LEU A 22 9.21 -9.86 6.46
CA LEU A 22 10.32 -9.35 7.26
C LEU A 22 10.36 -9.96 8.66
N VAL A 23 9.21 -10.02 9.33
CA VAL A 23 9.10 -10.39 10.75
C VAL A 23 9.06 -11.90 10.94
N PHE A 24 8.20 -12.61 10.21
CA PHE A 24 7.93 -14.03 10.44
C PHE A 24 8.69 -14.95 9.49
N LEU A 25 8.81 -14.58 8.20
CA LEU A 25 9.53 -15.41 7.22
C LEU A 25 11.02 -15.08 7.10
N LYS A 26 11.49 -13.98 7.71
CA LYS A 26 12.87 -13.47 7.64
C LYS A 26 13.40 -13.28 6.20
N ARG A 27 12.51 -13.15 5.21
CA ARG A 27 12.84 -12.98 3.78
C ARG A 27 12.88 -11.49 3.44
N ARG A 28 13.97 -10.82 3.83
CA ARG A 28 14.11 -9.36 3.69
C ARG A 28 13.95 -8.86 2.26
N ALA A 29 14.55 -9.55 1.28
CA ALA A 29 14.44 -9.16 -0.13
C ALA A 29 12.98 -9.14 -0.62
N ARG A 30 12.20 -10.19 -0.31
CA ARG A 30 10.79 -10.29 -0.68
C ARG A 30 9.93 -9.28 0.07
N GLY A 31 10.20 -9.09 1.36
CA GLY A 31 9.53 -8.05 2.16
C GLY A 31 9.75 -6.65 1.57
N CYS A 32 10.98 -6.30 1.23
CA CYS A 32 11.30 -5.01 0.60
C CYS A 32 10.64 -4.83 -0.78
N LEU A 33 10.50 -5.91 -1.56
CA LEU A 33 9.85 -5.88 -2.87
C LEU A 33 8.40 -5.38 -2.80
N PHE A 34 7.69 -5.69 -1.72
CA PHE A 34 6.33 -5.20 -1.49
C PHE A 34 6.32 -3.89 -0.69
N LEU A 35 7.13 -3.79 0.36
CA LEU A 35 7.09 -2.66 1.30
C LEU A 35 7.50 -1.34 0.62
N LEU A 36 8.60 -1.33 -0.13
CA LEU A 36 9.12 -0.09 -0.74
C LEU A 36 8.14 0.55 -1.73
N PRO A 37 7.59 -0.16 -2.73
CA PRO A 37 6.63 0.44 -3.66
C PRO A 37 5.33 0.84 -2.95
N THR A 38 4.89 0.12 -1.92
CA THR A 38 3.73 0.55 -1.13
C THR A 38 4.01 1.85 -0.39
N VAL A 39 5.14 1.97 0.32
CA VAL A 39 5.51 3.22 1.02
C VAL A 39 5.60 4.38 0.03
N ALA A 40 6.29 4.20 -1.09
CA ALA A 40 6.42 5.23 -2.11
C ALA A 40 5.05 5.68 -2.66
N SER A 41 4.17 4.72 -2.98
CA SER A 41 2.82 5.00 -3.48
C SER A 41 1.95 5.71 -2.44
N THR A 42 2.01 5.28 -1.18
CA THR A 42 1.27 5.92 -0.07
C THR A 42 1.73 7.35 0.16
N VAL A 43 3.04 7.60 0.23
CA VAL A 43 3.59 8.95 0.40
C VAL A 43 3.18 9.86 -0.76
N TYR A 44 3.26 9.36 -1.99
CA TYR A 44 2.82 10.11 -3.17
C TYR A 44 1.33 10.46 -3.12
N LEU A 45 0.46 9.50 -2.78
CA LEU A 45 -0.98 9.76 -2.71
C LEU A 45 -1.34 10.74 -1.60
N LEU A 46 -0.69 10.64 -0.43
CA LEU A 46 -0.88 11.62 0.65
C LEU A 46 -0.51 13.02 0.19
N TYR A 47 0.63 13.19 -0.48
CA TYR A 47 1.04 14.45 -1.07
C TYR A 47 0.01 14.98 -2.09
N ALA A 48 -0.45 14.14 -3.01
CA ALA A 48 -1.43 14.52 -4.03
C ALA A 48 -2.79 14.95 -3.43
N ILE A 49 -3.23 14.25 -2.38
CA ILE A 49 -4.46 14.57 -1.65
C ILE A 49 -4.31 15.90 -0.91
N SER A 50 -3.21 16.13 -0.19
CA SER A 50 -2.94 17.40 0.50
C SER A 50 -2.91 18.57 -0.48
N PHE A 51 -2.20 18.43 -1.61
CA PHE A 51 -2.17 19.45 -2.64
C PHE A 51 -3.57 19.74 -3.21
N SER A 52 -4.38 18.72 -3.42
CA SER A 52 -5.77 18.89 -3.91
C SER A 52 -6.65 19.59 -2.86
N ALA A 53 -6.46 19.28 -1.57
CA ALA A 53 -7.18 19.91 -0.47
C ALA A 53 -6.84 21.40 -0.33
N ASP A 54 -5.56 21.76 -0.44
CA ASP A 54 -5.12 23.16 -0.39
C ASP A 54 -5.74 24.00 -1.52
N ASN A 55 -5.81 23.43 -2.73
CA ASN A 55 -6.46 24.08 -3.87
C ASN A 55 -7.96 24.30 -3.65
N LEU A 56 -8.65 23.35 -2.99
CA LEU A 56 -10.06 23.52 -2.62
C LEU A 56 -10.23 24.62 -1.58
N LEU A 57 -9.38 24.66 -0.55
CA LEU A 57 -9.43 25.70 0.49
C LEU A 57 -9.20 27.10 -0.09
N GLN A 58 -8.28 27.24 -1.05
CA GLN A 58 -8.08 28.51 -1.76
C GLN A 58 -9.35 28.96 -2.50
N GLN A 59 -10.03 28.05 -3.20
CA GLN A 59 -11.28 28.38 -3.91
C GLN A 59 -12.39 28.83 -2.95
N LEU A 60 -12.51 28.19 -1.79
CA LEU A 60 -13.45 28.62 -0.74
C LEU A 60 -13.13 30.02 -0.20
N ASN A 61 -11.85 30.30 0.05
CA ASN A 61 -11.43 31.62 0.55
C ASN A 61 -11.67 32.74 -0.48
N THR A 62 -11.72 32.43 -1.78
CA THR A 62 -12.09 33.38 -2.83
C THR A 62 -13.60 33.59 -2.99
N GLY A 63 -14.44 33.00 -2.12
CA GLY A 63 -15.88 33.20 -2.10
C GLY A 63 -16.70 32.18 -2.90
N HIS A 64 -16.09 31.09 -3.39
CA HIS A 64 -16.86 30.01 -4.00
C HIS A 64 -17.60 29.20 -2.91
N MET A 65 -18.90 28.92 -3.13
CA MET A 65 -19.63 27.97 -2.27
C MET A 65 -19.12 26.54 -2.49
N LEU A 66 -18.92 25.81 -1.39
CA LEU A 66 -18.63 24.38 -1.42
C LEU A 66 -19.84 23.63 -1.96
N SER A 67 -19.75 23.11 -3.19
CA SER A 67 -20.77 22.25 -3.78
C SER A 67 -20.32 20.80 -3.81
N ALA A 68 -21.26 19.85 -3.76
CA ALA A 68 -20.96 18.43 -3.93
C ALA A 68 -20.22 18.15 -5.25
N GLN A 69 -20.54 18.93 -6.30
CA GLN A 69 -19.88 18.86 -7.60
C GLN A 69 -18.38 19.22 -7.54
N MET A 70 -18.03 20.26 -6.76
CA MET A 70 -16.64 20.67 -6.56
C MET A 70 -15.84 19.57 -5.87
N ILE A 71 -16.39 18.96 -4.82
CA ILE A 71 -15.76 17.85 -4.10
C ILE A 71 -15.58 16.65 -5.02
N ALA A 72 -16.63 16.25 -5.74
CA ALA A 72 -16.55 15.13 -6.69
C ALA A 72 -15.50 15.36 -7.78
N SER A 73 -15.38 16.59 -8.28
CA SER A 73 -14.37 16.95 -9.28
C SER A 73 -12.93 16.88 -8.72
N ALA A 74 -12.72 17.30 -7.47
CA ALA A 74 -11.41 17.22 -6.82
C ALA A 74 -11.01 15.78 -6.53
N VAL A 75 -11.94 14.94 -6.05
CA VAL A 75 -11.72 13.50 -5.88
C VAL A 75 -11.39 12.85 -7.21
N SER A 76 -12.13 13.18 -8.27
CA SER A 76 -11.89 12.64 -9.62
C SER A 76 -10.51 13.04 -10.14
N LYS A 77 -10.10 14.30 -9.96
CA LYS A 77 -8.75 14.77 -10.33
C LYS A 77 -7.66 14.16 -9.47
N SER A 78 -7.90 13.86 -8.19
CA SER A 78 -6.91 13.22 -7.32
C SER A 78 -6.67 11.74 -7.68
N SER A 79 -7.70 11.05 -8.18
CA SER A 79 -7.65 9.64 -8.59
C SER A 79 -7.24 9.46 -10.06
N THR A 80 -7.48 10.47 -10.91
CA THR A 80 -7.10 10.48 -12.34
C THR A 80 -6.01 11.50 -12.68
N GLY A 81 -5.30 12.01 -11.67
CA GLY A 81 -4.36 13.14 -11.74
C GLY A 81 -3.08 12.92 -12.57
N GLY A 82 -3.07 11.90 -13.43
CA GLY A 82 -1.98 11.56 -14.34
C GLY A 82 -1.48 10.13 -14.16
N PRO A 83 -0.58 9.66 -15.05
CA PRO A 83 -0.09 8.28 -15.06
C PRO A 83 0.51 7.81 -13.73
N LEU A 84 1.18 8.70 -12.99
CA LEU A 84 1.77 8.41 -11.69
C LEU A 84 0.71 8.13 -10.61
N ALA A 85 -0.38 8.90 -10.57
CA ALA A 85 -1.46 8.69 -9.62
C ALA A 85 -2.20 7.38 -9.89
N THR A 86 -2.47 7.07 -11.17
CA THR A 86 -3.03 5.79 -11.57
C THR A 86 -2.13 4.63 -11.18
N MET A 87 -0.82 4.75 -11.41
CA MET A 87 0.14 3.72 -11.05
C MET A 87 0.21 3.51 -9.54
N ALA A 88 0.25 4.57 -8.73
CA ALA A 88 0.23 4.47 -7.27
C ALA A 88 -1.07 3.81 -6.75
N PHE A 89 -2.23 4.18 -7.31
CA PHE A 89 -3.53 3.60 -6.97
C PHE A 89 -3.61 2.10 -7.27
N LEU A 90 -2.94 1.63 -8.33
CA LEU A 90 -2.89 0.22 -8.70
C LEU A 90 -1.83 -0.57 -7.93
N LEU A 91 -0.64 0.01 -7.72
CA LEU A 91 0.46 -0.66 -7.03
C LEU A 91 0.11 -0.99 -5.58
N LEU A 92 -0.65 -0.14 -4.90
CA LEU A 92 -1.08 -0.35 -3.52
C LEU A 92 -1.84 -1.67 -3.31
N PRO A 93 -3.01 -1.91 -3.95
CA PRO A 93 -3.75 -3.16 -3.80
C PRO A 93 -2.97 -4.36 -4.36
N LEU A 94 -2.23 -4.18 -5.46
CA LEU A 94 -1.41 -5.25 -6.04
C LEU A 94 -0.29 -5.70 -5.10
N ALA A 95 0.42 -4.76 -4.46
CA ALA A 95 1.42 -5.08 -3.47
C ALA A 95 0.80 -5.77 -2.24
N TRP A 96 -0.40 -5.35 -1.84
CA TRP A 96 -1.13 -5.95 -0.73
C TRP A 96 -1.48 -7.41 -1.01
N ILE A 97 -2.20 -7.66 -2.11
CA ILE A 97 -2.59 -9.00 -2.53
C ILE A 97 -1.36 -9.86 -2.78
N GLY A 98 -0.37 -9.32 -3.51
CA GLY A 98 0.89 -9.99 -3.81
C GLY A 98 1.62 -10.42 -2.55
N SER A 99 1.71 -9.57 -1.53
CA SER A 99 2.38 -9.90 -0.27
C SER A 99 1.65 -10.97 0.54
N ILE A 100 0.31 -11.02 0.51
CA ILE A 100 -0.45 -12.07 1.17
C ILE A 100 -0.20 -13.41 0.45
N LEU A 101 -0.33 -13.43 -0.88
CA LEU A 101 -0.10 -14.63 -1.68
C LEU A 101 1.34 -15.13 -1.54
N ASP A 102 2.31 -14.22 -1.55
CA ASP A 102 3.73 -14.53 -1.34
C ASP A 102 3.97 -15.24 0.01
N ALA A 103 3.33 -14.75 1.07
CA ALA A 103 3.44 -15.35 2.41
C ALA A 103 2.75 -16.72 2.50
N LEU A 104 1.59 -16.90 1.86
CA LEU A 104 0.84 -18.15 1.88
C LEU A 104 1.49 -19.24 1.01
N LEU A 105 1.93 -18.90 -0.20
CA LEU A 105 2.44 -19.87 -1.17
C LEU A 105 3.89 -20.27 -0.91
N PHE A 106 4.69 -19.38 -0.31
CA PHE A 106 6.13 -19.61 -0.15
C PHE A 106 6.62 -19.47 1.29
N GLY A 107 5.71 -19.38 2.26
CA GLY A 107 6.06 -19.31 3.68
C GLY A 107 6.47 -20.66 4.29
N GLU A 108 6.23 -21.77 3.60
CA GLU A 108 6.49 -23.13 4.11
C GLU A 108 7.89 -23.70 3.77
N ASP A 109 8.58 -23.10 2.81
CA ASP A 109 9.94 -23.48 2.37
C ASP A 109 10.96 -23.61 3.51
N HIS A 110 10.74 -22.94 4.66
CA HIS A 110 11.70 -22.95 5.76
C HIS A 110 11.68 -24.25 6.60
N ARG A 111 10.73 -25.17 6.36
CA ARG A 111 10.75 -26.50 7.03
C ARG A 111 11.76 -27.48 6.43
N LEU A 112 12.33 -27.21 5.26
CA LEU A 112 13.21 -28.15 4.54
C LEU A 112 14.69 -27.74 4.52
N ASP A 113 15.13 -26.86 5.42
CA ASP A 113 16.55 -26.52 5.54
C ASP A 113 17.15 -27.30 6.75
N PRO A 114 17.74 -28.49 6.55
CA PRO A 114 18.26 -29.35 7.63
C PRO A 114 19.52 -28.79 8.32
N LYS A 115 19.97 -27.58 7.96
CA LYS A 115 21.23 -27.03 8.45
C LYS A 115 21.03 -26.08 9.62
N LYS A 116 20.52 -26.61 10.75
CA LYS A 116 20.67 -26.07 12.12
C LYS A 116 19.99 -27.02 13.11
N SER A 117 20.68 -28.10 13.47
CA SER A 117 20.54 -28.75 14.78
C SER A 117 21.88 -28.73 15.48
#